data_AF-A0A7S2QFL9-F1
#
_entry.id   AF-A0A7S2QFL9-F1
#
_cell.length_a   1.000
_cell.length_b   1.000
_cell.length_c   1.000
_cell.angle_alpha   90.00
_cell.angle_beta   90.00
_cell.angle_gamma   90.00
#
_symmetry.space_group_name_H-M   'P 1'
#
loop_
_entity.id
_entity.type
_entity.pdbx_description
1 polymer ?
#
loop_
_entity_poly.entity_id
_entity_poly.type
_entity_poly.pdbx_seq_one_letter_code
_entity_poly.pdbx_strand_id
1 'polypeptide(L)'
;MAVSLVPGGGAAPGDGGPARLIKKPEAGDFIDLPAGKAAADVFVTFGEGQGQLAFWVEGVTNSSLRGPVNCLPVVPAEAYAVRGLPEGAFRLHAALWEAAPGAGDAKPQTAADLDGARFVVAARAAVDFTVRRFEDFAAGYDWQPVERWHRLPAGLEISLDLGTGAGSGSRRARIPQPWNWDARVQDDPAPRRVPVEADTTFGELLLRLGFSRETHEAVWQQPDGSHARPMDAGWTARQADLFRYRGQISIRQKP
;
A
#
# COMPACT_ATOMS: atom_id res chain seq x y z
N MET A 1 46.87 11.10 -6.26
CA MET A 1 46.49 12.49 -6.53
C MET A 1 45.44 12.49 -7.63
N ALA A 2 44.41 13.31 -7.45
CA ALA A 2 43.29 13.57 -8.37
C ALA A 2 43.79 14.15 -9.73
N VAL A 3 43.02 14.33 -10.81
CA VAL A 3 41.66 14.89 -11.01
C VAL A 3 41.23 14.57 -12.45
N SER A 4 39.95 14.35 -12.73
CA SER A 4 39.28 14.80 -13.98
C SER A 4 37.76 14.77 -13.76
N LEU A 5 37.17 15.91 -13.42
CA LEU A 5 36.39 16.83 -14.29
C LEU A 5 34.96 16.35 -14.57
N VAL A 6 34.05 17.09 -13.93
CA VAL A 6 32.58 17.07 -13.96
C VAL A 6 32.06 17.51 -15.33
N PRO A 7 30.90 16.98 -15.77
CA PRO A 7 29.72 17.84 -15.90
C PRO A 7 28.56 17.21 -15.11
N GLY A 8 27.88 17.92 -14.21
CA GLY A 8 27.06 19.06 -14.61
C GLY A 8 25.81 18.56 -15.35
N GLY A 9 25.17 17.51 -14.85
CA GLY A 9 23.85 17.08 -15.31
C GLY A 9 22.80 18.04 -14.76
N GLY A 10 22.55 19.12 -15.50
CA GLY A 10 21.42 20.01 -15.27
C GLY A 10 20.13 19.20 -15.30
N ALA A 11 19.36 19.28 -14.22
CA ALA A 11 17.94 19.00 -14.30
C ALA A 11 17.35 20.10 -15.19
N ALA A 12 17.04 19.75 -16.43
CA ALA A 12 16.24 20.59 -17.30
C ALA A 12 14.87 20.82 -16.65
N PRO A 13 14.31 22.03 -16.75
CA PRO A 13 12.93 22.31 -16.36
C PRO A 13 12.02 21.83 -17.49
N GLY A 14 11.10 20.92 -17.18
CA GLY A 14 10.08 20.49 -18.14
C GLY A 14 9.46 19.16 -17.77
N ASP A 15 8.32 19.20 -17.07
CA ASP A 15 7.04 18.95 -17.73
C ASP A 15 5.92 19.06 -16.70
N GLY A 16 5.04 20.04 -16.91
CA GLY A 16 3.84 20.25 -16.13
C GLY A 16 2.82 19.14 -16.39
N GLY A 17 3.04 17.98 -15.78
CA GLY A 17 1.95 17.07 -15.46
C GLY A 17 0.98 17.77 -14.51
N PRO A 18 -0.34 17.52 -14.59
CA PRO A 18 -1.29 18.16 -13.68
C PRO A 18 -0.80 17.90 -12.25
N ALA A 19 -0.61 18.99 -11.48
CA ALA A 19 -0.26 18.88 -10.07
C ALA A 19 -1.21 17.85 -9.45
N ARG A 20 -0.66 16.79 -8.84
CA ARG A 20 -1.44 15.66 -8.35
C ARG A 20 -2.48 16.20 -7.36
N LEU A 21 -3.74 16.27 -7.78
CA LEU A 21 -4.82 16.91 -7.00
C LEU A 21 -4.95 16.28 -5.62
N ILE A 22 -4.71 14.96 -5.51
CA ILE A 22 -4.57 14.23 -4.25
C ILE A 22 -3.09 13.94 -4.04
N LYS A 23 -2.48 14.52 -2.99
CA LYS A 23 -1.09 14.25 -2.59
C LYS A 23 -0.99 13.07 -1.62
N LYS A 24 -1.89 13.00 -0.64
CA LYS A 24 -2.03 11.86 0.29
C LYS A 24 -3.51 11.52 0.52
N PRO A 25 -3.84 10.23 0.69
CA PRO A 25 -2.97 9.05 0.52
C PRO A 25 -2.53 8.87 -0.94
N GLU A 26 -1.48 8.09 -1.16
CA GLU A 26 -1.05 7.62 -2.48
C GLU A 26 -1.69 6.28 -2.85
N ALA A 27 -1.63 5.93 -4.13
CA ALA A 27 -2.21 4.68 -4.62
C ALA A 27 -1.51 3.49 -3.98
N GLY A 28 -2.28 2.66 -3.26
CA GLY A 28 -1.77 1.52 -2.52
C GLY A 28 -1.23 1.85 -1.12
N ASP A 29 -1.39 3.08 -0.62
CA ASP A 29 -1.00 3.43 0.74
C ASP A 29 -1.78 2.61 1.78
N PHE A 30 -1.10 2.30 2.87
CA PHE A 30 -1.69 1.68 4.05
C PHE A 30 -1.79 2.69 5.17
N ILE A 31 -2.98 2.82 5.73
CA ILE A 31 -3.27 3.67 6.88
C ILE A 31 -3.52 2.79 8.08
N ASP A 32 -2.81 3.09 9.16
CA ASP A 32 -2.93 2.33 10.38
C ASP A 32 -4.26 2.58 11.09
N LEU A 33 -4.92 1.48 11.48
CA LEU A 33 -6.03 1.46 12.41
C LEU A 33 -5.47 1.18 13.82
N PRO A 34 -5.44 2.20 14.71
CA PRO A 34 -4.81 2.03 16.01
C PRO A 34 -5.43 0.88 16.82
N ALA A 35 -4.58 0.16 17.57
CA ALA A 35 -5.02 -0.93 18.42
C ALA A 35 -6.16 -0.50 19.36
N GLY A 36 -7.19 -1.36 19.48
CA GLY A 36 -8.37 -1.09 20.30
C GLY A 36 -9.38 -0.10 19.69
N LYS A 37 -9.11 0.48 18.51
CA LYS A 37 -10.08 1.31 17.78
C LYS A 37 -10.88 0.51 16.75
N ALA A 38 -12.12 0.94 16.55
CA ALA A 38 -13.00 0.41 15.51
C ALA A 38 -12.82 1.13 14.15
N ALA A 39 -12.25 2.33 14.16
CA ALA A 39 -12.03 3.15 12.97
C ALA A 39 -10.79 4.06 13.11
N ALA A 40 -10.22 4.44 11.97
CA ALA A 40 -9.05 5.29 11.83
C ALA A 40 -9.43 6.71 11.39
N ASP A 41 -8.58 7.67 11.72
CA ASP A 41 -8.61 9.01 11.14
C ASP A 41 -7.59 9.06 10.00
N VAL A 42 -8.06 9.37 8.79
CA VAL A 42 -7.26 9.43 7.57
C VAL A 42 -6.94 10.88 7.24
N PHE A 43 -5.66 11.24 7.28
CA PHE A 43 -5.20 12.58 6.92
C PHE A 43 -4.98 12.66 5.40
N VAL A 44 -5.82 13.46 4.73
CA VAL A 44 -5.74 13.69 3.29
C VAL A 44 -5.08 15.03 3.01
N THR A 45 -4.25 15.11 1.98
CA THR A 45 -3.62 16.36 1.52
C THR A 45 -3.82 16.52 0.02
N PHE A 46 -3.98 17.77 -0.41
CA PHE A 46 -4.31 18.10 -1.80
C PHE A 46 -3.17 18.88 -2.48
N GLY A 47 -3.08 18.74 -3.80
CA GLY A 47 -2.23 19.56 -4.64
C GLY A 47 -2.71 21.00 -4.72
N GLU A 48 -1.82 21.94 -5.01
CA GLU A 48 -2.26 23.32 -5.26
C GLU A 48 -3.19 23.36 -6.48
N GLY A 49 -4.25 24.17 -6.38
CA GLY A 49 -5.25 24.29 -7.43
C GLY A 49 -6.13 25.52 -7.22
N GLN A 50 -6.62 26.08 -8.33
CA GLN A 50 -7.59 27.16 -8.31
C GLN A 50 -9.01 26.59 -8.40
N GLY A 51 -9.94 27.22 -7.68
CA GLY A 51 -11.35 26.80 -7.59
C GLY A 51 -11.72 26.23 -6.21
N GLN A 52 -12.97 25.78 -6.11
CA GLN A 52 -13.49 25.10 -4.92
C GLN A 52 -13.15 23.61 -4.99
N LEU A 53 -13.00 22.97 -3.83
CA LEU A 53 -12.66 21.54 -3.74
C LEU A 53 -13.91 20.76 -3.30
N ALA A 54 -14.22 19.68 -4.00
CA ALA A 54 -15.14 18.64 -3.55
C ALA A 54 -14.37 17.33 -3.37
N PHE A 55 -14.55 16.62 -2.25
CA PHE A 55 -13.94 15.30 -2.05
C PHE A 55 -14.81 14.37 -1.21
N TRP A 56 -14.70 13.07 -1.46
CA TRP A 56 -15.42 12.03 -0.73
C TRP A 56 -14.64 10.72 -0.73
N VAL A 57 -14.98 9.84 0.20
CA VAL A 57 -14.41 8.50 0.29
C VAL A 57 -15.52 7.48 0.07
N GLU A 58 -15.23 6.40 -0.63
CA GLU A 58 -16.13 5.25 -0.74
C GLU A 58 -15.38 3.93 -0.54
N GLY A 59 -16.08 2.91 -0.04
CA GLY A 59 -15.55 1.56 0.05
C GLY A 59 -15.43 0.93 -1.35
N VAL A 60 -14.28 0.32 -1.65
CA VAL A 60 -14.03 -0.34 -2.94
C VAL A 60 -14.89 -1.60 -3.08
N THR A 61 -15.01 -2.38 -2.02
CA THR A 61 -15.78 -3.64 -1.99
C THR A 61 -17.19 -3.46 -1.43
N ASN A 62 -17.47 -2.34 -0.76
CA ASN A 62 -18.77 -2.04 -0.20
C ASN A 62 -19.15 -0.58 -0.48
N SER A 63 -19.96 -0.38 -1.52
CA SER A 63 -20.46 0.94 -1.92
C SER A 63 -21.39 1.59 -0.89
N SER A 64 -21.90 0.83 0.10
CA SER A 64 -22.65 1.39 1.23
C SER A 64 -21.76 2.20 2.17
N LEU A 65 -20.43 2.05 2.09
CA LEU A 65 -19.45 2.84 2.85
C LEU A 65 -19.07 4.14 2.12
N ARG A 66 -20.01 4.75 1.39
CA ARG A 66 -19.80 6.06 0.78
C ARG A 66 -20.03 7.16 1.81
N GLY A 67 -18.97 7.92 2.09
CA GLY A 67 -19.03 9.14 2.90
C GLY A 67 -19.68 10.30 2.16
N PRO A 68 -20.05 11.38 2.88
CA PRO A 68 -20.62 12.58 2.27
C PRO A 68 -19.61 13.28 1.36
N VAL A 69 -20.12 14.05 0.39
CA VAL A 69 -19.29 14.96 -0.42
C VAL A 69 -18.96 16.20 0.42
N ASN A 70 -17.68 16.34 0.74
CA ASN A 70 -17.16 17.49 1.48
C ASN A 70 -16.78 18.59 0.49
N CYS A 71 -17.35 19.79 0.67
CA CYS A 71 -17.06 20.94 -0.17
C CYS A 71 -16.29 22.01 0.61
N LEU A 72 -15.12 22.37 0.12
CA LEU A 72 -14.28 23.43 0.68
C LEU A 72 -14.19 24.60 -0.32
N PRO A 73 -14.27 25.86 0.16
CA PRO A 73 -14.27 27.04 -0.72
C PRO A 73 -12.92 27.28 -1.40
N VAL A 74 -11.85 26.70 -0.85
CA VAL A 74 -10.49 26.73 -1.38
C VAL A 74 -9.82 25.40 -1.05
N VAL A 75 -8.84 25.00 -1.86
CA VAL A 75 -8.00 23.84 -1.55
C VAL A 75 -7.22 24.12 -0.26
N PRO A 76 -7.34 23.27 0.78
CA PRO A 76 -6.66 23.50 2.04
C PRO A 76 -5.15 23.29 1.90
N ALA A 77 -4.36 24.17 2.51
CA ALA A 77 -2.90 24.00 2.60
C ALA A 77 -2.51 22.93 3.63
N GLU A 78 -3.34 22.74 4.66
CA GLU A 78 -3.12 21.77 5.72
C GLU A 78 -3.83 20.43 5.43
N ALA A 79 -3.39 19.38 6.13
CA ALA A 79 -4.03 18.08 6.04
C ALA A 79 -5.46 18.12 6.61
N TYR A 80 -6.40 17.53 5.88
CA TYR A 80 -7.77 17.36 6.34
C TYR A 80 -7.95 15.97 6.95
N ALA A 81 -8.53 15.89 8.15
CA ALA A 81 -8.79 14.61 8.81
C ALA A 81 -10.17 14.06 8.42
N VAL A 82 -10.19 13.02 7.59
CA VAL A 82 -11.38 12.20 7.33
C VAL A 82 -11.51 11.19 8.47
N ARG A 83 -12.51 11.39 9.34
CA ARG A 83 -12.66 10.64 10.58
C ARG A 83 -13.53 9.40 10.41
N GLY A 84 -13.25 8.37 11.20
CA GLY A 84 -14.16 7.24 11.39
C GLY A 84 -14.21 6.24 10.23
N LEU A 85 -13.11 6.09 9.48
CA LEU A 85 -13.03 5.06 8.45
C LEU A 85 -12.72 3.68 9.08
N PRO A 86 -13.59 2.67 8.93
CA PRO A 86 -13.32 1.34 9.47
C PRO A 86 -12.21 0.63 8.70
N GLU A 87 -11.79 -0.53 9.17
CA GLU A 87 -10.89 -1.41 8.41
C GLU A 87 -11.51 -1.80 7.06
N GLY A 88 -10.71 -1.70 5.98
CA GLY A 88 -11.16 -1.98 4.63
C GLY A 88 -10.38 -1.26 3.52
N ALA A 89 -10.75 -1.54 2.28
CA ALA A 89 -10.23 -0.87 1.09
C ALA A 89 -11.14 0.29 0.67
N PHE A 90 -10.54 1.44 0.40
CA PHE A 90 -11.25 2.69 0.13
C PHE A 90 -10.67 3.40 -1.09
N ARG A 91 -11.52 4.22 -1.72
CA ARG A 91 -11.17 5.14 -2.80
C ARG A 91 -11.48 6.56 -2.36
N LEU A 92 -10.46 7.42 -2.33
CA LEU A 92 -10.61 8.86 -2.18
C LEU A 92 -10.81 9.50 -3.54
N HIS A 93 -11.88 10.27 -3.71
CA HIS A 93 -12.15 11.07 -4.89
C HIS A 93 -12.01 12.55 -4.57
N ALA A 94 -11.51 13.32 -5.52
CA ALA A 94 -11.41 14.78 -5.42
C ALA A 94 -11.73 15.44 -6.76
N ALA A 95 -12.36 16.60 -6.72
CA ALA A 95 -12.65 17.43 -7.89
C ALA A 95 -12.47 18.92 -7.57
N LEU A 96 -11.84 19.64 -8.49
CA LEU A 96 -11.84 21.10 -8.51
C LEU A 96 -13.03 21.60 -9.31
N TRP A 97 -13.85 22.45 -8.72
CA TRP A 97 -15.11 22.88 -9.32
C TRP A 97 -15.42 24.35 -9.06
N GLU A 98 -16.27 24.91 -9.92
CA GLU A 98 -16.86 26.24 -9.77
C GLU A 98 -18.35 26.19 -10.16
N ALA A 99 -19.15 27.09 -9.58
CA ALA A 99 -20.54 27.23 -9.98
C ALA A 99 -20.63 27.76 -11.41
N ALA A 100 -21.48 27.15 -12.24
CA ALA A 100 -21.72 27.66 -13.59
C ALA A 100 -22.35 29.07 -13.52
N PRO A 101 -22.14 29.93 -14.53
CA PRO A 101 -22.77 31.24 -14.57
C PRO A 101 -24.29 31.16 -14.35
N GLY A 102 -24.79 31.87 -13.34
CA GLY A 102 -26.21 31.85 -12.98
C GLY A 102 -26.67 30.74 -12.02
N ALA A 103 -25.77 29.84 -11.59
CA ALA A 103 -26.09 28.79 -10.60
C ALA A 103 -26.10 29.28 -9.13
N GLY A 104 -25.66 30.52 -8.87
CA GLY A 104 -25.58 31.11 -7.53
C GLY A 104 -24.55 30.39 -6.63
N ASP A 105 -24.73 30.50 -5.31
CA ASP A 105 -23.85 29.89 -4.30
C ASP A 105 -24.14 28.40 -4.04
N ALA A 106 -24.67 27.69 -5.04
CA ALA A 106 -24.97 26.27 -4.93
C ALA A 106 -23.67 25.46 -4.72
N LYS A 107 -23.76 24.39 -3.93
CA LYS A 107 -22.66 23.44 -3.69
C LYS A 107 -23.10 22.03 -4.07
N PRO A 108 -22.23 21.19 -4.65
CA PRO A 108 -22.56 19.81 -4.94
C PRO A 108 -22.81 19.05 -3.63
N GLN A 109 -23.92 18.32 -3.57
CA GLN A 109 -24.29 17.50 -2.40
C GLN A 109 -23.96 16.03 -2.63
N THR A 110 -23.93 15.62 -3.89
CA THR A 110 -23.65 14.25 -4.33
C THR A 110 -22.57 14.24 -5.41
N ALA A 111 -21.93 13.09 -5.60
CA ALA A 111 -20.94 12.93 -6.67
C ALA A 111 -21.55 13.15 -8.06
N ALA A 112 -22.83 12.79 -8.25
CA ALA A 112 -23.55 12.97 -9.52
C ALA A 112 -23.81 14.45 -9.84
N ASP A 113 -23.90 15.32 -8.83
CA ASP A 113 -24.09 16.75 -9.07
C ASP A 113 -22.92 17.35 -9.87
N LEU A 114 -21.71 16.85 -9.64
CA LEU A 114 -20.49 17.30 -10.34
C LEU A 114 -20.49 16.93 -11.83
N ASP A 115 -21.34 16.00 -12.27
CA ASP A 115 -21.53 15.64 -13.68
C ASP A 115 -22.61 16.49 -14.38
N GLY A 116 -23.34 17.32 -13.61
CA GLY A 116 -24.44 18.13 -14.10
C GLY A 116 -24.00 19.51 -14.63
N ALA A 117 -24.87 20.13 -15.44
CA ALA A 117 -24.61 21.45 -16.05
C ALA A 117 -24.53 22.64 -15.06
N ARG A 118 -24.80 22.41 -13.76
CA ARG A 118 -24.77 23.45 -12.71
C ARG A 118 -23.36 23.78 -12.23
N PHE A 119 -22.39 22.90 -12.49
CA PHE A 119 -21.01 23.05 -12.03
C PHE A 119 -20.04 22.81 -13.17
N VAL A 120 -18.98 23.62 -13.21
CA VAL A 120 -17.86 23.45 -14.13
C VAL A 120 -16.74 22.77 -13.37
N VAL A 121 -16.34 21.59 -13.81
CA VAL A 121 -15.26 20.81 -13.17
C VAL A 121 -13.97 20.98 -13.95
N ALA A 122 -12.96 21.58 -13.30
CA ALA A 122 -11.65 21.85 -13.90
C ALA A 122 -10.71 20.64 -13.83
N ALA A 123 -10.80 19.85 -12.76
CA ALA A 123 -9.95 18.68 -12.55
C ALA A 123 -10.65 17.62 -11.69
N ARG A 124 -10.30 16.35 -11.90
CA ARG A 124 -10.72 15.21 -11.07
C ARG A 124 -9.55 14.26 -10.82
N ALA A 125 -9.55 13.63 -9.65
CA ALA A 125 -8.61 12.57 -9.31
C ALA A 125 -9.28 11.54 -8.38
N ALA A 126 -8.79 10.30 -8.45
CA ALA A 126 -9.16 9.24 -7.53
C ALA A 126 -7.91 8.45 -7.12
N VAL A 127 -7.84 8.04 -5.85
CA VAL A 127 -6.73 7.24 -5.31
C VAL A 127 -7.25 6.15 -4.38
N ASP A 128 -6.77 4.93 -4.58
CA ASP A 128 -7.09 3.76 -3.76
C ASP A 128 -6.10 3.61 -2.60
N PHE A 129 -6.61 3.34 -1.39
CA PHE A 129 -5.83 3.11 -0.18
C PHE A 129 -6.53 2.09 0.73
N THR A 130 -5.82 1.60 1.76
CA THR A 130 -6.36 0.60 2.69
C THR A 130 -6.19 1.06 4.13
N VAL A 131 -7.28 1.02 4.91
CA VAL A 131 -7.24 1.15 6.38
C VAL A 131 -7.16 -0.25 6.96
N ARG A 132 -6.19 -0.52 7.83
CA ARG A 132 -6.03 -1.83 8.45
C ARG A 132 -5.31 -1.73 9.77
N ARG A 133 -5.52 -2.71 10.65
CA ARG A 133 -4.68 -2.82 11.84
C ARG A 133 -3.28 -3.21 11.40
N PHE A 134 -2.30 -2.36 11.65
CA PHE A 134 -0.97 -2.89 11.85
C PHE A 134 -1.02 -3.56 13.22
N GLU A 135 -1.33 -4.86 13.24
CA GLU A 135 -0.84 -5.68 14.34
C GLU A 135 0.66 -5.46 14.33
N ASP A 136 1.14 -4.75 15.35
CA ASP A 136 2.51 -4.32 15.43
C ASP A 136 3.40 -5.49 15.03
N PHE A 137 4.11 -5.28 13.93
CA PHE A 137 5.47 -5.74 13.85
C PHE A 137 6.18 -5.04 15.02
N ALA A 138 6.04 -5.59 16.22
CA ALA A 138 7.00 -5.38 17.27
C ALA A 138 8.29 -5.98 16.70
N ALA A 139 9.02 -5.17 15.94
CA ALA A 139 10.43 -5.34 15.74
C ALA A 139 11.11 -5.21 17.10
N GLY A 140 10.87 -6.18 17.98
CA GLY A 140 11.79 -6.52 19.05
C GLY A 140 13.02 -7.09 18.37
N TYR A 141 13.78 -6.25 17.68
CA TYR A 141 15.16 -6.59 17.39
C TYR A 141 15.89 -6.50 18.72
N ASP A 142 15.83 -7.57 19.51
CA ASP A 142 16.94 -7.89 20.40
C ASP A 142 18.12 -8.22 19.48
N TRP A 143 18.84 -7.19 19.04
CA TRP A 143 20.08 -7.31 18.28
C TRP A 143 21.12 -7.97 19.17
N GLN A 144 21.10 -9.30 19.24
CA GLN A 144 22.08 -10.06 19.99
C GLN A 144 23.16 -10.61 19.05
N PRO A 145 24.44 -10.57 19.46
CA PRO A 145 25.49 -11.30 18.77
C PRO A 145 25.11 -12.78 18.68
N VAL A 146 25.02 -13.31 17.46
CA VAL A 146 24.76 -14.74 17.26
C VAL A 146 26.08 -15.48 17.37
N GLU A 147 26.28 -16.15 18.51
CA GLU A 147 27.41 -17.05 18.71
C GLU A 147 27.50 -18.12 17.61
N ARG A 148 28.71 -18.54 17.23
CA ARG A 148 28.97 -19.40 16.04
C ARG A 148 28.20 -20.73 16.04
N TRP A 149 27.72 -21.19 17.19
CA TRP A 149 26.98 -22.44 17.40
C TRP A 149 25.46 -22.28 17.32
N HIS A 150 24.94 -21.05 17.22
CA HIS A 150 23.52 -20.73 17.05
C HIS A 150 23.09 -20.58 15.57
N ARG A 151 23.77 -21.26 14.63
CA ARG A 151 23.47 -21.14 13.19
C ARG A 151 22.02 -21.53 12.90
N LEU A 152 21.25 -20.59 12.35
CA LEU A 152 19.92 -20.87 11.82
C LEU A 152 20.04 -21.45 10.39
N PRO A 153 19.05 -22.25 9.95
CA PRO A 153 18.97 -22.68 8.56
C PRO A 153 18.86 -21.49 7.60
N ALA A 154 19.44 -21.62 6.40
CA ALA A 154 19.35 -20.59 5.36
C ALA A 154 17.88 -20.22 5.05
N GLY A 155 17.61 -18.93 4.85
CA GLY A 155 16.27 -18.39 4.59
C GLY A 155 15.56 -17.76 5.80
N LEU A 156 16.15 -17.83 7.00
CA LEU A 156 15.69 -17.11 8.21
C LEU A 156 16.63 -15.98 8.64
N GLU A 157 17.60 -15.64 7.79
CA GLU A 157 18.64 -14.67 8.08
C GLU A 157 18.43 -13.43 7.21
N ILE A 158 18.22 -12.27 7.85
CA ILE A 158 18.49 -10.98 7.19
C ILE A 158 19.91 -10.60 7.57
N SER A 159 20.84 -10.69 6.62
CA SER A 159 22.21 -10.19 6.79
C SER A 159 22.26 -8.73 6.35
N LEU A 160 22.57 -7.84 7.27
CA LEU A 160 22.79 -6.42 6.97
C LEU A 160 24.25 -6.11 7.28
N ASP A 161 25.01 -5.79 6.23
CA ASP A 161 26.40 -5.35 6.36
C ASP A 161 26.41 -3.89 6.82
N LEU A 162 26.27 -3.69 8.13
CA LEU A 162 26.41 -2.39 8.78
C LEU A 162 27.90 -2.10 8.94
N GLY A 163 28.54 -1.74 7.83
CA GLY A 163 29.96 -1.47 7.79
C GLY A 163 30.43 -0.45 8.85
N THR A 164 31.60 -0.77 9.41
CA THR A 164 32.52 0.09 10.19
C THR A 164 32.18 0.38 11.66
N GLY A 165 32.45 -0.62 12.51
CA GLY A 165 32.67 -0.43 13.95
C GLY A 165 33.23 -1.71 14.55
N ALA A 166 34.35 -1.62 15.27
CA ALA A 166 35.19 -2.74 15.72
C ALA A 166 34.41 -3.91 16.33
N GLY A 167 34.50 -5.08 15.67
CA GLY A 167 33.90 -6.34 16.11
C GLY A 167 33.22 -7.08 14.96
N SER A 168 34.01 -7.80 14.15
CA SER A 168 33.55 -8.49 12.93
C SER A 168 32.63 -9.69 13.23
N GLY A 169 31.35 -9.43 13.48
CA GLY A 169 30.29 -10.42 13.37
C GLY A 169 29.21 -9.90 12.43
N SER A 170 28.82 -10.71 11.43
CA SER A 170 27.60 -10.43 10.65
C SER A 170 26.44 -10.31 11.63
N ARG A 171 25.87 -9.11 11.74
CA ARG A 171 24.62 -8.91 12.48
C ARG A 171 23.51 -9.53 11.65
N ARG A 172 22.83 -10.54 12.21
CA ARG A 172 21.73 -11.27 11.57
C ARG A 172 20.46 -11.02 12.37
N ALA A 173 19.37 -10.67 11.69
CA ALA A 173 18.06 -10.52 12.33
C ALA A 173 17.16 -11.74 12.06
N ARG A 174 16.30 -12.06 13.03
CA ARG A 174 15.26 -13.09 12.92
C ARG A 174 13.99 -12.47 12.32
N ILE A 175 13.30 -13.20 11.45
CA ILE A 175 11.95 -12.84 10.99
C ILE A 175 10.98 -13.20 12.14
N PRO A 176 10.15 -12.26 12.64
CA PRO A 176 9.15 -12.56 13.68
C PRO A 176 8.26 -13.72 13.26
N GLN A 177 7.98 -14.62 14.21
CA GLN A 177 7.13 -15.79 13.99
C GLN A 177 5.94 -15.73 14.96
N PRO A 178 4.70 -15.86 14.48
CA PRO A 178 4.28 -15.78 13.07
C PRO A 178 4.40 -14.34 12.52
N TRP A 179 4.42 -14.19 11.19
CA TRP A 179 4.26 -12.88 10.52
C TRP A 179 3.05 -12.91 9.58
N ASN A 180 2.45 -11.75 9.32
CA ASN A 180 1.32 -11.64 8.40
C ASN A 180 1.82 -11.41 6.96
N TRP A 181 1.32 -12.20 6.01
CA TRP A 181 1.50 -11.99 4.57
C TRP A 181 0.20 -11.51 3.93
N ASP A 182 0.26 -10.39 3.21
CA ASP A 182 -0.84 -9.89 2.41
C ASP A 182 -0.77 -10.53 1.01
N ALA A 183 -1.37 -11.72 0.88
CA ALA A 183 -1.35 -12.49 -0.36
C ALA A 183 -2.22 -11.83 -1.43
N ARG A 184 -1.63 -11.56 -2.59
CA ARG A 184 -2.36 -11.10 -3.79
C ARG A 184 -2.97 -12.32 -4.47
N VAL A 185 -4.29 -12.32 -4.67
CA VAL A 185 -4.99 -13.40 -5.39
C VAL A 185 -5.43 -12.84 -6.74
N GLN A 186 -5.20 -13.60 -7.81
CA GLN A 186 -5.72 -13.28 -9.13
C GLN A 186 -7.24 -13.15 -9.06
N ASP A 187 -7.78 -12.11 -9.69
CA ASP A 187 -9.21 -11.76 -9.71
C ASP A 187 -9.79 -11.26 -8.36
N ASP A 188 -8.97 -11.12 -7.32
CA ASP A 188 -9.38 -10.45 -6.06
C ASP A 188 -8.79 -9.02 -6.02
N PRO A 189 -9.63 -7.97 -5.96
CA PRO A 189 -9.15 -6.60 -5.90
C PRO A 189 -8.44 -6.26 -4.57
N ALA A 190 -8.66 -7.05 -3.51
CA ALA A 190 -8.07 -6.81 -2.20
C ALA A 190 -7.09 -7.93 -1.81
N PRO A 191 -5.88 -7.60 -1.29
CA PRO A 191 -4.99 -8.61 -0.73
C PRO A 191 -5.64 -9.32 0.47
N ARG A 192 -5.44 -10.63 0.57
CA ARG A 192 -5.90 -11.44 1.71
C ARG A 192 -4.77 -11.63 2.70
N ARG A 193 -4.98 -11.19 3.94
CA ARG A 193 -4.00 -11.35 5.01
C ARG A 193 -4.05 -12.76 5.59
N VAL A 194 -2.90 -13.42 5.68
CA VAL A 194 -2.74 -14.76 6.26
C VAL A 194 -1.52 -14.80 7.20
N PRO A 195 -1.64 -15.40 8.40
CA PRO A 195 -0.49 -15.63 9.26
C PRO A 195 0.40 -16.72 8.66
N VAL A 196 1.70 -16.48 8.69
CA VAL A 196 2.75 -17.32 8.10
C VAL A 196 3.80 -17.62 9.16
N GLU A 197 4.21 -18.88 9.22
CA GLU A 197 5.41 -19.31 9.93
C GLU A 197 6.45 -19.80 8.93
N ALA A 198 7.71 -19.86 9.35
CA ALA A 198 8.84 -20.23 8.50
C ALA A 198 8.65 -21.61 7.86
N ASP A 199 8.06 -22.54 8.62
CA ASP A 199 7.82 -23.91 8.21
C ASP A 199 6.39 -24.13 7.63
N THR A 200 5.56 -23.08 7.55
CA THR A 200 4.26 -23.18 6.85
C THR A 200 4.49 -23.40 5.36
N THR A 201 3.87 -24.43 4.80
CA THR A 201 3.93 -24.78 3.38
C THR A 201 2.97 -23.93 2.55
N PHE A 202 3.24 -23.71 1.26
CA PHE A 202 2.27 -23.05 0.37
C PHE A 202 0.95 -23.80 0.29
N GLY A 203 0.97 -25.13 0.40
CA GLY A 203 -0.23 -25.94 0.47
C GLY A 203 -1.09 -25.64 1.71
N GLU A 204 -0.48 -25.30 2.84
CA GLU A 204 -1.20 -24.83 4.04
C GLU A 204 -1.66 -23.37 3.88
N LEU A 205 -0.83 -22.51 3.28
CA LEU A 205 -1.21 -21.12 3.00
C LEU A 205 -2.44 -21.03 2.07
N LEU A 206 -2.48 -21.85 1.01
CA LEU A 206 -3.64 -21.95 0.12
C LEU A 206 -4.90 -22.34 0.89
N LEU A 207 -4.82 -23.37 1.74
CA LEU A 207 -5.95 -23.82 2.56
C LEU A 207 -6.42 -22.73 3.52
N ARG A 208 -5.51 -22.02 4.20
CA ARG A 208 -5.84 -20.89 5.08
C ARG A 208 -6.53 -19.74 4.33
N LEU A 209 -6.19 -19.54 3.07
CA LEU A 209 -6.79 -18.55 2.19
C LEU A 209 -8.12 -19.01 1.55
N GLY A 210 -8.56 -20.25 1.81
CA GLY A 210 -9.78 -20.84 1.27
C GLY A 210 -9.64 -21.49 -0.11
N PHE A 211 -8.42 -21.81 -0.54
CA PHE A 211 -8.12 -22.39 -1.85
C PHE A 211 -7.66 -23.84 -1.76
N SER A 212 -8.02 -24.63 -2.77
CA SER A 212 -7.50 -26.00 -2.93
C SER A 212 -6.16 -25.99 -3.66
N ARG A 213 -5.25 -26.86 -3.23
CA ARG A 213 -3.96 -27.12 -3.89
C ARG A 213 -4.12 -27.74 -5.27
N GLU A 214 -5.30 -28.28 -5.56
CA GLU A 214 -5.63 -28.89 -6.86
C GLU A 214 -6.00 -27.80 -7.88
N THR A 215 -6.70 -26.76 -7.44
CA THR A 215 -7.24 -25.72 -8.33
C THR A 215 -6.41 -24.44 -8.33
N HIS A 216 -5.61 -24.19 -7.28
CA HIS A 216 -4.82 -22.98 -7.14
C HIS A 216 -3.34 -23.28 -6.89
N GLU A 217 -2.50 -22.33 -7.24
CA GLU A 217 -1.06 -22.37 -7.01
C GLU A 217 -0.53 -21.00 -6.57
N ALA A 218 0.56 -21.01 -5.80
CA ALA A 218 1.35 -19.81 -5.57
C ALA A 218 2.35 -19.64 -6.72
N VAL A 219 2.55 -18.41 -7.17
CA VAL A 219 3.40 -18.07 -8.32
C VAL A 219 4.30 -16.94 -7.92
N TRP A 220 5.59 -17.12 -8.13
CA TRP A 220 6.55 -16.03 -8.08
C TRP A 220 6.64 -15.36 -9.46
N GLN A 221 6.64 -14.04 -9.49
CA GLN A 221 6.76 -13.24 -10.70
C GLN A 221 7.84 -12.16 -10.57
N GLN A 222 8.57 -11.90 -11.65
CA GLN A 222 9.46 -10.75 -11.70
C GLN A 222 8.69 -9.44 -11.62
N PRO A 223 9.28 -8.35 -11.08
CA PRO A 223 8.58 -7.07 -10.95
C PRO A 223 8.13 -6.48 -12.28
N ASP A 224 8.84 -6.79 -13.37
CA ASP A 224 8.52 -6.39 -14.74
C ASP A 224 7.46 -7.29 -15.41
N GLY A 225 7.04 -8.36 -14.74
CA GLY A 225 6.07 -9.33 -15.22
C GLY A 225 6.57 -10.32 -16.27
N SER A 226 7.83 -10.21 -16.71
CA SER A 226 8.37 -10.96 -17.87
C SER A 226 8.48 -12.47 -17.63
N HIS A 227 8.71 -12.86 -16.38
CA HIS A 227 8.84 -14.25 -15.98
C HIS A 227 7.96 -14.57 -14.77
N ALA A 228 7.25 -15.70 -14.86
CA ALA A 228 6.45 -16.26 -13.79
C ALA A 228 6.81 -17.74 -13.59
N ARG A 229 6.92 -18.18 -12.34
CA ARG A 229 7.23 -19.56 -11.98
C ARG A 229 6.28 -20.06 -10.89
N PRO A 230 5.53 -21.15 -11.14
CA PRO A 230 4.79 -21.84 -10.09
C PRO A 230 5.70 -22.29 -8.96
N MET A 231 5.24 -22.10 -7.74
CA MET A 231 5.89 -22.55 -6.52
C MET A 231 5.30 -23.90 -6.13
N ASP A 232 6.16 -24.82 -5.71
CA ASP A 232 5.73 -26.13 -5.23
C ASP A 232 4.91 -25.95 -3.93
N ALA A 233 3.73 -26.58 -3.87
CA ALA A 233 2.86 -26.51 -2.70
C ALA A 233 3.51 -27.11 -1.44
N GLY A 234 4.48 -28.01 -1.58
CA GLY A 234 5.26 -28.57 -0.47
C GLY A 234 6.37 -27.65 0.02
N TRP A 235 6.70 -26.56 -0.70
CA TRP A 235 7.71 -25.62 -0.23
C TRP A 235 7.20 -24.84 0.97
N THR A 236 8.05 -24.73 1.97
CA THR A 236 7.85 -23.87 3.14
C THR A 236 8.10 -22.41 2.79
N ALA A 237 7.49 -21.49 3.53
CA ALA A 237 7.72 -20.05 3.41
C ALA A 237 9.21 -19.69 3.50
N ARG A 238 9.99 -20.41 4.33
CA ARG A 238 11.45 -20.30 4.41
C ARG A 238 12.15 -20.72 3.13
N GLN A 239 11.83 -21.90 2.58
CA GLN A 239 12.47 -22.41 1.36
C GLN A 239 12.26 -21.48 0.17
N ALA A 240 11.12 -20.80 0.15
CA ALA A 240 10.74 -19.85 -0.87
C ALA A 240 11.18 -18.40 -0.63
N ASP A 241 11.81 -18.11 0.51
CA ASP A 241 12.12 -16.74 0.95
C ASP A 241 10.90 -15.79 0.80
N LEU A 242 9.73 -16.29 1.22
CA LEU A 242 8.44 -15.61 1.05
C LEU A 242 8.46 -14.21 1.67
N PHE A 243 9.15 -14.02 2.79
CA PHE A 243 9.25 -12.71 3.44
C PHE A 243 9.89 -11.66 2.53
N ARG A 244 10.98 -12.00 1.86
CA ARG A 244 11.68 -11.12 0.93
C ARG A 244 10.88 -10.90 -0.34
N TYR A 245 10.29 -11.96 -0.88
CA TYR A 245 9.59 -11.94 -2.17
C TYR A 245 8.07 -11.75 -2.05
N ARG A 246 7.55 -11.32 -0.89
CA ARG A 246 6.11 -11.20 -0.60
C ARG A 246 5.31 -10.36 -1.60
N GLY A 247 5.93 -9.35 -2.22
CA GLY A 247 5.29 -8.49 -3.23
C GLY A 247 5.35 -9.06 -4.66
N GLN A 248 6.13 -10.12 -4.84
CA GLN A 248 6.36 -10.82 -6.11
C GLN A 248 5.67 -12.18 -6.15
N ILE A 249 5.10 -12.63 -5.03
CA ILE A 249 4.38 -13.90 -4.93
C ILE A 249 2.88 -13.60 -4.89
N SER A 250 2.13 -14.25 -5.77
CA SER A 250 0.67 -14.18 -5.84
C SER A 250 0.06 -15.58 -5.89
N ILE A 251 -1.24 -15.67 -5.64
CA ILE A 251 -2.03 -16.89 -5.79
C ILE A 251 -2.86 -16.77 -7.07
N ARG A 252 -2.94 -17.83 -7.86
CA ARG A 252 -3.82 -17.90 -9.03
C ARG A 252 -4.48 -19.26 -9.18
N GLN A 253 -5.51 -19.32 -10.02
CA GLN A 253 -6.05 -20.59 -10.50
C GLN A 253 -5.06 -21.26 -11.46
N LYS A 254 -4.94 -22.57 -11.38
CA LYS A 254 -4.14 -23.36 -12.31
C LYS A 254 -4.75 -23.35 -13.72
N PRO A 255 -3.93 -23.41 -14.77
CA PRO A 255 -4.40 -23.60 -16.14
C PRO A 255 -5.07 -24.96 -16.34
#